data_AF-A0A0R3H5P4-F1
#
_entry.id   AF-A0A0R3H5P4-F1
#
_cell.length_a   1.000
_cell.length_b   1.000
_cell.length_c   1.000
_cell.angle_alpha   90.00
_cell.angle_beta   90.00
_cell.angle_gamma   90.00
#
_symmetry.space_group_name_H-M   'P 1'
#
loop_
_entity.id
_entity.type
_entity.pdbx_description
1 polymer ?
#
loop_
_entity_poly.entity_id
_entity_poly.type
_entity_poly.pdbx_seq_one_letter_code
_entity_poly.pdbx_strand_id
1 'polypeptide(L)'
;MTTRHGREAAIIGAGQTGATAALGLLDNGFDVTIYSDRDQRSLREDVPATGTALIFGEAQRAEASLGLTSYLEPGPTSTGLSVRLVDGSEPGRPEVIAFDADFDGGTQGVAVDTRLKADDRLVQFQERGGRLVVQQVDPERLDAIAGAHDLTLVATGRGGLSSLFPVDASRTVYDRPQRRLLMLTVAGLGHGPDVFAHRGPAGGRHSAFSFITDQGEAWWGPYLHKDAGPSWSFLTWAKPGSDWERRYSAVDSAASALQTVTDVHREYIDWDLPEVLSLNVIEEDPHSWITGAVTQLVRHGVGHTASGHPVAALGDTAVAYDPIAGQGAQGGLVQAAALVHKAAAHDGPFDTAWLTAAFEEFYDRRARAAQLVTRLYLGDDELHDYGDLFFAAGHVHEGFASKLFSLLDDPKPFEKVTSIEAAKELITEWAGEPADAILERFSPAGRFARSGLVRAA
;
A
#
# COMPACT_ATOMS: atom_id res chain seq x y z
N MET A 1 -21.51 26.05 -24.62
CA MET A 1 -20.27 25.33 -24.95
C MET A 1 -19.12 26.33 -24.92
N THR A 2 -18.68 26.68 -23.72
CA THR A 2 -17.40 27.35 -23.49
C THR A 2 -16.32 26.27 -23.61
N THR A 3 -15.31 26.54 -24.41
CA THR A 3 -14.23 25.63 -24.78
C THR A 3 -13.42 25.22 -23.56
N ARG A 4 -13.31 23.91 -23.29
CA ARG A 4 -12.53 23.30 -22.19
C ARG A 4 -11.00 23.43 -22.31
N HIS A 5 -10.49 24.24 -23.24
CA HIS A 5 -9.05 24.43 -23.45
C HIS A 5 -8.58 25.67 -22.70
N GLY A 6 -7.62 25.51 -21.78
CA GLY A 6 -6.89 26.62 -21.15
C GLY A 6 -6.99 26.75 -19.63
N ARG A 7 -7.39 25.70 -18.89
CA ARG A 7 -7.24 25.70 -17.43
C ARG A 7 -5.84 25.25 -17.05
N GLU A 8 -5.21 25.96 -16.11
CA GLU A 8 -3.84 25.66 -15.68
C GLU A 8 -3.84 24.84 -14.37
N ALA A 9 -3.10 23.74 -14.34
CA ALA A 9 -2.94 22.90 -13.15
C ALA A 9 -1.46 22.73 -12.78
N ALA A 10 -1.13 22.90 -11.51
CA ALA A 10 0.18 22.63 -10.94
C ALA A 10 0.14 21.42 -10.03
N ILE A 11 1.07 20.48 -10.22
CA ILE A 11 1.26 19.32 -9.36
C ILE A 11 2.62 19.42 -8.69
N ILE A 12 2.65 19.47 -7.35
CA ILE A 12 3.88 19.51 -6.58
C ILE A 12 4.19 18.09 -6.11
N GLY A 13 5.20 17.45 -6.72
CA GLY A 13 5.59 16.06 -6.48
C GLY A 13 5.37 15.18 -7.71
N ALA A 14 6.44 14.53 -8.16
CA ALA A 14 6.48 13.68 -9.34
C ALA A 14 6.49 12.17 -9.04
N GLY A 15 6.09 11.78 -7.81
CA GLY A 15 5.87 10.37 -7.47
C GLY A 15 4.66 9.79 -8.21
N GLN A 16 4.45 8.47 -8.06
CA GLN A 16 3.39 7.72 -8.76
C GLN A 16 2.03 8.44 -8.77
N THR A 17 1.55 8.89 -7.61
CA THR A 17 0.26 9.55 -7.46
C THR A 17 0.20 10.91 -8.19
N GLY A 18 1.25 11.72 -8.06
CA GLY A 18 1.33 13.04 -8.71
C GLY A 18 1.40 12.92 -10.23
N ALA A 19 2.24 12.02 -10.74
CA ALA A 19 2.36 11.75 -12.17
C ALA A 19 1.05 11.19 -12.76
N THR A 20 0.33 10.34 -12.02
CA THR A 20 -1.01 9.86 -12.42
C THR A 20 -2.02 11.00 -12.54
N ALA A 21 -2.11 11.87 -11.54
CA ALA A 21 -3.04 12.99 -11.58
C ALA A 21 -2.70 13.97 -12.72
N ALA A 22 -1.41 14.24 -12.92
CA ALA A 22 -0.93 15.11 -13.99
C ALA A 22 -1.33 14.61 -15.38
N LEU A 23 -1.10 13.33 -15.67
CA LEU A 23 -1.52 12.70 -16.92
C LEU A 23 -3.03 12.76 -17.11
N GLY A 24 -3.80 12.40 -16.08
CA GLY A 24 -5.25 12.43 -16.15
C GLY A 24 -5.81 13.82 -16.42
N LEU A 25 -5.25 14.87 -15.80
CA LEU A 25 -5.63 16.26 -16.08
C LEU A 25 -5.25 16.69 -17.49
N LEU A 26 -4.04 16.33 -17.94
CA LEU A 26 -3.54 16.67 -19.27
C LEU A 26 -4.47 16.07 -20.36
N ASP A 27 -4.83 14.80 -20.23
CA ASP A 27 -5.76 14.11 -21.15
C ASP A 27 -7.17 14.71 -21.13
N ASN A 28 -7.55 15.39 -20.05
CA ASN A 28 -8.81 16.12 -19.92
C ASN A 28 -8.72 17.60 -20.34
N GLY A 29 -7.60 18.02 -20.95
CA GLY A 29 -7.46 19.32 -21.63
C GLY A 29 -6.91 20.46 -20.76
N PHE A 30 -6.33 20.15 -19.60
CA PHE A 30 -5.61 21.12 -18.76
C PHE A 30 -4.21 21.37 -19.33
N ASP A 31 -3.68 22.58 -19.15
CA ASP A 31 -2.25 22.85 -19.23
C ASP A 31 -1.63 22.50 -17.87
N VAL A 32 -0.76 21.48 -17.85
CA VAL A 32 -0.29 20.87 -16.61
C VAL A 32 1.21 21.05 -16.45
N THR A 33 1.61 21.53 -15.27
CA THR A 33 3.01 21.58 -14.86
C THR A 33 3.24 20.72 -13.62
N ILE A 34 4.21 19.81 -13.70
CA ILE A 34 4.73 19.08 -12.53
C ILE A 34 5.96 19.81 -12.01
N TYR A 35 6.01 20.06 -10.71
CA TYR A 35 7.19 20.53 -9.99
C TYR A 35 7.79 19.39 -9.17
N SER A 36 9.09 19.16 -9.32
CA SER A 36 9.82 18.10 -8.64
C SER A 36 11.17 18.61 -8.14
N ASP A 37 11.59 18.19 -6.95
CA ASP A 37 12.93 18.48 -6.42
C ASP A 37 14.04 17.66 -7.13
N ARG A 38 13.65 16.64 -7.89
CA ARG A 38 14.53 15.76 -8.66
C ARG A 38 14.10 15.69 -10.12
N ASP A 39 15.07 15.47 -11.00
CA ASP A 39 14.77 15.12 -12.39
C ASP A 39 14.24 13.68 -12.50
N GLN A 40 13.69 13.34 -13.67
CA GLN A 40 13.10 12.04 -13.93
C GLN A 40 14.08 10.88 -13.72
N ARG A 41 15.35 11.04 -14.14
CA ARG A 41 16.36 10.00 -13.99
C ARG A 41 16.64 9.77 -12.50
N SER A 42 16.82 10.82 -11.72
CA SER A 42 17.03 10.70 -10.28
C SER A 42 15.82 10.12 -9.54
N LEU A 43 14.59 10.42 -9.97
CA LEU A 43 13.37 9.78 -9.45
C LEU A 43 13.30 8.29 -9.75
N ARG A 44 13.95 7.84 -10.83
CA ARG A 44 14.02 6.44 -11.20
C ARG A 44 15.18 5.70 -10.51
N GLU A 45 16.36 6.32 -10.46
CA GLU A 45 17.61 5.65 -10.11
C GLU A 45 18.07 5.91 -8.68
N ASP A 46 17.85 7.10 -8.12
CA ASP A 46 18.53 7.55 -6.89
C ASP A 46 17.63 7.48 -5.64
N VAL A 47 16.35 7.12 -5.81
CA VAL A 47 15.39 7.02 -4.70
C VAL A 47 15.16 5.57 -4.31
N PRO A 48 14.95 5.28 -3.01
CA PRO A 48 14.51 3.97 -2.57
C PRO A 48 13.22 3.54 -3.25
N ALA A 49 13.08 2.25 -3.54
CA ALA A 49 11.76 1.67 -3.75
C ALA A 49 10.90 1.91 -2.48
N THR A 50 9.60 2.20 -2.64
CA THR A 50 8.72 2.50 -1.50
C THR A 50 7.40 1.76 -1.54
N GLY A 51 6.97 1.27 -0.37
CA GLY A 51 5.68 0.64 -0.14
C GLY A 51 5.56 -0.76 -0.75
N THR A 52 4.52 -1.52 -0.38
CA THR A 52 4.24 -2.85 -0.95
C THR A 52 4.10 -2.80 -2.47
N ALA A 53 3.72 -1.64 -3.00
CA ALA A 53 3.37 -1.35 -4.40
C ALA A 53 2.31 -2.29 -5.03
N LEU A 54 1.85 -3.29 -4.27
CA LEU A 54 0.73 -4.15 -4.58
C LEU A 54 -0.57 -3.33 -4.58
N ILE A 55 -1.28 -3.38 -5.70
CA ILE A 55 -2.60 -2.77 -5.85
C ILE A 55 -3.62 -3.81 -6.31
N PHE A 56 -4.86 -3.63 -5.87
CA PHE A 56 -5.98 -4.52 -6.19
C PHE A 56 -6.99 -3.82 -7.13
N GLY A 57 -8.12 -4.49 -7.37
CA GLY A 57 -9.11 -4.15 -8.39
C GLY A 57 -9.57 -2.69 -8.41
N GLU A 58 -9.88 -2.05 -7.29
CA GLU A 58 -10.36 -0.67 -7.26
C GLU A 58 -9.28 0.31 -7.71
N ALA A 59 -8.05 0.17 -7.20
CA ALA A 59 -6.93 1.00 -7.61
C ALA A 59 -6.53 0.73 -9.07
N GLN A 60 -6.58 -0.51 -9.53
CA GLN A 60 -6.36 -0.85 -10.94
C GLN A 60 -7.44 -0.24 -11.86
N ARG A 61 -8.72 -0.29 -11.46
CA ARG A 61 -9.83 0.39 -12.16
C ARG A 61 -9.65 1.90 -12.17
N ALA A 62 -9.15 2.49 -11.08
CA ALA A 62 -8.83 3.91 -11.02
C ALA A 62 -7.76 4.29 -12.06
N GLU A 63 -6.68 3.51 -12.17
CA GLU A 63 -5.65 3.71 -13.20
C GLU A 63 -6.20 3.51 -14.61
N ALA A 64 -6.97 2.44 -14.85
CA ALA A 64 -7.60 2.17 -16.14
C ALA A 64 -8.57 3.28 -16.56
N SER A 65 -9.30 3.89 -15.62
CA SER A 65 -10.21 5.00 -15.89
C SER A 65 -9.50 6.27 -16.39
N LEU A 66 -8.18 6.36 -16.17
CA LEU A 66 -7.31 7.41 -16.69
C LEU A 66 -6.48 6.94 -17.90
N GLY A 67 -6.80 5.78 -18.47
CA GLY A 67 -6.06 5.20 -19.61
C GLY A 67 -4.69 4.61 -19.25
N LEU A 68 -4.38 4.42 -17.97
CA LEU A 68 -3.06 3.96 -17.50
C LEU A 68 -3.07 2.44 -17.23
N THR A 69 -3.02 1.64 -18.28
CA THR A 69 -3.17 0.16 -18.20
C THR A 69 -1.86 -0.61 -18.39
N SER A 70 -0.71 0.06 -18.49
CA SER A 70 0.60 -0.54 -18.87
C SER A 70 1.00 -1.77 -18.06
N TYR A 71 0.53 -1.89 -16.82
CA TYR A 71 0.93 -2.95 -15.89
C TYR A 71 -0.21 -3.83 -15.41
N LEU A 72 -1.37 -3.79 -16.08
CA LEU A 72 -2.50 -4.65 -15.73
C LEU A 72 -2.36 -6.09 -16.26
N GLU A 73 -1.56 -6.31 -17.31
CA GLU A 73 -1.50 -7.60 -18.03
C GLU A 73 -0.15 -8.35 -18.00
N PRO A 74 1.05 -7.74 -17.84
CA PRO A 74 2.31 -8.50 -17.93
C PRO A 74 3.11 -8.68 -16.62
N GLY A 75 2.61 -8.23 -15.46
CA GLY A 75 3.35 -8.35 -14.18
C GLY A 75 3.16 -9.69 -13.46
N PRO A 76 4.10 -10.15 -12.62
CA PRO A 76 3.86 -11.24 -11.69
C PRO A 76 2.65 -10.90 -10.80
N THR A 77 1.59 -11.70 -10.92
CA THR A 77 0.33 -11.47 -10.21
C THR A 77 0.29 -12.24 -8.90
N SER A 78 -0.41 -11.69 -7.92
CA SER A 78 -0.83 -12.43 -6.73
C SER A 78 -2.32 -12.70 -6.81
N THR A 79 -2.73 -13.96 -6.65
CA THR A 79 -4.15 -14.36 -6.73
C THR A 79 -4.79 -14.60 -5.37
N GLY A 80 -4.01 -14.52 -4.30
CA GLY A 80 -4.47 -14.79 -2.95
C GLY A 80 -3.39 -14.59 -1.90
N LEU A 81 -3.73 -14.93 -0.66
CA LEU A 81 -2.87 -14.82 0.51
C LEU A 81 -2.86 -16.13 1.28
N SER A 82 -1.65 -16.58 1.63
CA SER A 82 -1.44 -17.65 2.60
C SER A 82 -1.00 -17.09 3.94
N VAL A 83 -1.83 -17.25 4.96
CA VAL A 83 -1.59 -16.74 6.31
C VAL A 83 -1.07 -17.83 7.24
N ARG A 84 -0.08 -17.46 8.06
CA ARG A 84 0.39 -18.24 9.20
C ARG A 84 0.49 -17.33 10.42
N LEU A 85 -0.07 -17.75 11.55
CA LEU A 85 0.04 -17.04 12.82
C LEU A 85 0.65 -17.95 13.89
N VAL A 86 1.68 -17.42 14.55
CA VAL A 86 2.34 -18.01 15.71
C VAL A 86 2.09 -17.13 16.90
N ASP A 87 1.59 -17.73 17.99
CA ASP A 87 1.51 -17.04 19.26
C ASP A 87 2.87 -17.06 19.94
N GLY A 88 3.63 -15.98 19.82
CA GLY A 88 4.93 -15.84 20.44
C GLY A 88 4.90 -15.36 21.88
N SER A 89 3.72 -15.08 22.46
CA SER A 89 3.59 -14.76 23.89
C SER A 89 3.68 -16.00 24.78
N GLU A 90 3.40 -17.18 24.22
CA GLU A 90 3.42 -18.46 24.92
C GLU A 90 4.77 -19.20 24.77
N PRO A 91 5.22 -19.94 25.81
CA PRO A 91 6.39 -20.80 25.71
C PRO A 91 6.25 -21.82 24.56
N GLY A 92 7.33 -22.00 23.79
CA GLY A 92 7.32 -22.94 22.65
C GLY A 92 6.61 -22.42 21.40
N ARG A 93 5.99 -21.24 21.46
CA ARG A 93 5.48 -20.46 20.33
C ARG A 93 4.56 -21.28 19.41
N PRO A 94 3.38 -21.68 19.92
CA PRO A 94 2.48 -22.54 19.17
C PRO A 94 2.04 -21.92 17.84
N GLU A 95 1.93 -22.78 16.84
CA GLU A 95 1.46 -22.48 15.50
C GLU A 95 -0.07 -22.66 15.48
N VAL A 96 -0.80 -21.54 15.42
CA VAL A 96 -2.23 -21.50 15.80
C VAL A 96 -3.16 -21.35 14.61
N ILE A 97 -2.83 -20.51 13.63
CA ILE A 97 -3.69 -20.22 12.48
C ILE A 97 -2.91 -20.49 11.19
N ALA A 98 -3.54 -21.23 10.29
CA ALA A 98 -3.08 -21.42 8.91
C ALA A 98 -4.28 -21.47 7.97
N PHE A 99 -4.26 -20.66 6.92
CA PHE A 99 -5.21 -20.76 5.82
C PHE A 99 -4.60 -20.20 4.54
N ASP A 100 -5.10 -20.67 3.41
CA ASP A 100 -4.68 -20.29 2.07
C ASP A 100 -5.94 -19.94 1.28
N ALA A 101 -6.09 -18.70 0.85
CA ALA A 101 -7.32 -18.24 0.22
C ALA A 101 -7.05 -17.35 -1.00
N ASP A 102 -7.79 -17.62 -2.08
CA ASP A 102 -7.86 -16.75 -3.25
C ASP A 102 -8.51 -15.41 -2.89
N PHE A 103 -8.14 -14.35 -3.61
CA PHE A 103 -8.90 -13.11 -3.58
C PHE A 103 -10.26 -13.31 -4.24
N ASP A 104 -11.30 -12.76 -3.61
CA ASP A 104 -12.68 -12.90 -4.08
C ASP A 104 -12.90 -12.34 -5.49
N GLY A 105 -13.87 -12.92 -6.20
CA GLY A 105 -14.34 -12.42 -7.49
C GLY A 105 -13.32 -12.48 -8.64
N GLY A 106 -12.25 -13.28 -8.50
CA GLY A 106 -11.19 -13.36 -9.49
C GLY A 106 -10.24 -12.15 -9.50
N THR A 107 -10.23 -11.38 -8.42
CA THR A 107 -9.32 -10.25 -8.24
C THR A 107 -7.87 -10.74 -8.26
N GLN A 108 -6.99 -9.97 -8.90
CA GLN A 108 -5.56 -10.22 -8.91
C GLN A 108 -4.84 -8.98 -8.43
N GLY A 109 -3.90 -9.15 -7.49
CA GLY A 109 -2.99 -8.11 -7.08
C GLY A 109 -1.81 -8.01 -8.05
N VAL A 110 -1.38 -6.79 -8.36
CA VAL A 110 -0.15 -6.52 -9.12
C VAL A 110 0.75 -5.61 -8.31
N ALA A 111 2.01 -6.03 -8.09
CA ALA A 111 3.01 -5.20 -7.43
C ALA A 111 4.09 -4.80 -8.43
N VAL A 112 4.25 -3.49 -8.62
CA VAL A 112 5.13 -2.92 -9.63
C VAL A 112 5.92 -1.82 -8.99
N ASP A 113 7.20 -1.75 -9.29
CA ASP A 113 8.08 -0.69 -8.81
C ASP A 113 7.50 0.69 -9.06
N THR A 114 7.30 1.45 -7.97
CA THR A 114 6.72 2.79 -8.03
C THR A 114 7.61 3.74 -8.83
N ARG A 115 8.93 3.48 -8.88
CA ARG A 115 9.90 4.22 -9.70
C ARG A 115 9.67 3.95 -11.18
N LEU A 116 9.41 2.69 -11.54
CA LEU A 116 9.05 2.31 -12.91
C LEU A 116 7.72 2.96 -13.34
N LYS A 117 6.70 2.91 -12.47
CA LYS A 117 5.39 3.53 -12.77
C LYS A 117 5.47 5.05 -12.88
N ALA A 118 6.22 5.71 -11.99
CA ALA A 118 6.40 7.15 -12.06
C ALA A 118 7.17 7.55 -13.33
N ASP A 119 8.23 6.83 -13.66
CA ASP A 119 9.04 7.06 -14.87
C ASP A 119 8.22 6.90 -16.16
N ASP A 120 7.51 5.78 -16.35
CA ASP A 120 6.62 5.55 -17.50
C ASP A 120 5.61 6.70 -17.68
N ARG A 121 5.04 7.16 -16.55
CA ARG A 121 4.08 8.26 -16.57
C ARG A 121 4.71 9.59 -16.93
N LEU A 122 5.91 9.88 -16.42
CA LEU A 122 6.61 11.11 -16.75
C LEU A 122 7.07 11.15 -18.21
N VAL A 123 7.42 10.01 -18.81
CA VAL A 123 7.65 9.90 -20.26
C VAL A 123 6.38 10.29 -21.01
N GLN A 124 5.28 9.59 -20.76
CA GLN A 124 4.01 9.85 -21.45
C GLN A 124 3.53 11.29 -21.24
N PHE A 125 3.74 11.85 -20.05
CA PHE A 125 3.34 13.22 -19.72
C PHE A 125 4.07 14.25 -20.57
N GLN A 126 5.39 14.12 -20.70
CA GLN A 126 6.21 15.03 -21.50
C GLN A 126 5.93 14.84 -23.01
N GLU A 127 5.76 13.60 -23.48
CA GLU A 127 5.39 13.33 -24.89
C GLU A 127 4.06 13.95 -25.29
N ARG A 128 3.12 14.08 -24.34
CA ARG A 128 1.81 14.72 -24.53
C ARG A 128 1.82 16.23 -24.29
N GLY A 129 3.00 16.83 -24.09
CA GLY A 129 3.19 18.28 -23.96
C GLY A 129 3.11 18.81 -22.53
N GLY A 130 3.01 17.94 -21.52
CA GLY A 130 3.10 18.33 -20.12
C GLY A 130 4.48 18.86 -19.75
N ARG A 131 4.53 19.84 -18.85
CA ARG A 131 5.79 20.51 -18.45
C ARG A 131 6.32 19.96 -17.13
N LEU A 132 7.52 19.38 -17.13
CA LEU A 132 8.24 19.01 -15.91
C LEU A 132 9.25 20.11 -15.54
N VAL A 133 9.14 20.67 -14.33
CA VAL A 133 10.04 21.68 -13.78
C VAL A 133 10.82 21.06 -12.61
N VAL A 134 12.13 20.93 -12.79
CA VAL A 134 13.04 20.44 -11.74
C VAL A 134 13.44 21.61 -10.84
N GLN A 135 12.66 21.79 -9.77
CA GLN A 135 12.84 22.83 -8.77
C GLN A 135 12.20 22.40 -7.46
N GLN A 136 12.94 22.50 -6.35
CA GLN A 136 12.35 22.37 -5.02
C GLN A 136 11.34 23.49 -4.77
N VAL A 137 10.15 23.14 -4.29
CA VAL A 137 9.07 24.10 -3.98
C VAL A 137 8.97 24.28 -2.47
N ASP A 138 9.30 25.49 -2.01
CA ASP A 138 9.07 25.95 -0.64
C ASP A 138 7.71 26.68 -0.53
N PRO A 139 7.27 27.10 0.68
CA PRO A 139 5.98 27.77 0.84
C PRO A 139 5.84 29.09 0.07
N GLU A 140 6.91 29.87 -0.10
CA GLU A 140 6.87 31.13 -0.85
C GLU A 140 6.67 30.87 -2.35
N ARG A 141 7.40 29.90 -2.89
CA ARG A 141 7.27 29.48 -4.28
C ARG A 141 5.92 28.85 -4.54
N LEU A 142 5.39 28.06 -3.59
CA LEU A 142 4.06 27.50 -3.69
C LEU A 142 2.99 28.59 -3.80
N ASP A 143 3.11 29.67 -3.04
CA ASP A 143 2.20 30.82 -3.12
C ASP A 143 2.14 31.41 -4.53
N ALA A 144 3.32 31.66 -5.12
CA ALA A 144 3.42 32.15 -6.49
C ALA A 144 2.87 31.17 -7.53
N ILE A 145 3.12 29.86 -7.35
CA ILE A 145 2.58 28.82 -8.23
C ILE A 145 1.05 28.78 -8.12
N ALA A 146 0.51 28.74 -6.91
CA ALA A 146 -0.93 28.65 -6.67
C ALA A 146 -1.68 29.90 -7.14
N GLY A 147 -1.05 31.08 -7.09
CA GLY A 147 -1.62 32.31 -7.67
C GLY A 147 -1.62 32.35 -9.20
N ALA A 148 -0.82 31.51 -9.86
CA ALA A 148 -0.72 31.43 -11.31
C ALA A 148 -1.58 30.32 -11.94
N HIS A 149 -2.02 29.32 -11.17
CA HIS A 149 -2.75 28.17 -11.69
C HIS A 149 -4.18 28.11 -11.11
N ASP A 150 -5.12 27.55 -11.88
CA ASP A 150 -6.50 27.34 -11.41
C ASP A 150 -6.57 26.25 -10.33
N LEU A 151 -5.77 25.19 -10.48
CA LEU A 151 -5.73 24.04 -9.58
C LEU A 151 -4.29 23.75 -9.15
N THR A 152 -4.05 23.66 -7.84
CA THR A 152 -2.74 23.26 -7.30
C THR A 152 -2.89 22.06 -6.39
N LEU A 153 -2.21 20.96 -6.72
CA LEU A 153 -2.20 19.72 -5.94
C LEU A 153 -0.82 19.48 -5.32
N VAL A 154 -0.79 19.06 -4.06
CA VAL A 154 0.44 18.75 -3.33
C VAL A 154 0.51 17.24 -3.06
N ALA A 155 1.40 16.57 -3.79
CA ALA A 155 1.63 15.13 -3.82
C ALA A 155 3.08 14.77 -3.42
N THR A 156 3.68 15.55 -2.51
CA THR A 156 5.06 15.35 -2.02
C THR A 156 5.18 14.30 -0.90
N GLY A 157 4.07 13.61 -0.58
CA GLY A 157 4.01 12.62 0.48
C GLY A 157 4.26 13.24 1.84
N ARG A 158 5.28 12.73 2.55
CA ARG A 158 5.65 13.23 3.90
C ARG A 158 6.63 14.41 3.89
N GLY A 159 6.96 14.94 2.70
CA GLY A 159 7.90 16.05 2.50
C GLY A 159 7.37 17.42 2.94
N GLY A 160 8.24 18.43 2.86
CA GLY A 160 8.19 19.73 3.56
C GLY A 160 7.00 20.67 3.33
N LEU A 161 5.99 20.28 2.55
CA LEU A 161 4.74 21.06 2.37
C LEU A 161 3.55 20.46 3.14
N SER A 162 3.74 19.31 3.81
CA SER A 162 2.69 18.68 4.60
C SER A 162 2.16 19.53 5.76
N SER A 163 2.93 20.52 6.24
CA SER A 163 2.52 21.45 7.30
C SER A 163 1.39 22.40 6.91
N LEU A 164 1.15 22.59 5.61
CA LEU A 164 0.00 23.36 5.09
C LEU A 164 -1.34 22.68 5.34
N PHE A 165 -1.30 21.38 5.61
CA PHE A 165 -2.44 20.54 5.84
C PHE A 165 -2.40 20.07 7.30
N PRO A 166 -3.05 20.76 8.23
CA PRO A 166 -3.01 20.34 9.64
C PRO A 166 -3.56 18.92 9.78
N VAL A 167 -3.00 18.16 10.73
CA VAL A 167 -3.52 16.84 11.09
C VAL A 167 -4.92 17.00 11.69
N ASP A 168 -5.88 16.25 11.18
CA ASP A 168 -7.21 16.15 11.75
C ASP A 168 -7.18 15.15 12.92
N ALA A 169 -7.10 15.69 14.13
CA ALA A 169 -7.07 14.91 15.37
C ALA A 169 -8.35 14.09 15.61
N SER A 170 -9.48 14.46 15.02
CA SER A 170 -10.73 13.69 15.15
C SER A 170 -10.75 12.42 14.30
N ARG A 171 -9.88 12.34 13.30
CA ARG A 171 -9.75 11.21 12.35
C ARG A 171 -8.44 10.45 12.49
N THR A 172 -7.58 10.86 13.41
CA THR A 172 -6.24 10.31 13.61
C THR A 172 -6.15 9.63 14.98
N VAL A 173 -5.86 8.34 14.97
CA VAL A 173 -5.84 7.50 16.19
C VAL A 173 -4.45 7.45 16.82
N TYR A 174 -3.39 7.48 16.01
CA TYR A 174 -2.02 7.33 16.49
C TYR A 174 -1.25 8.65 16.50
N ASP A 175 -0.44 8.85 17.55
CA ASP A 175 0.50 9.96 17.68
C ASP A 175 1.95 9.60 17.28
N ARG A 176 2.21 8.30 17.09
CA ARG A 176 3.52 7.72 16.73
C ARG A 176 3.37 6.50 15.82
N PRO A 177 4.44 6.07 15.14
CA PRO A 177 4.41 4.83 14.38
C PRO A 177 4.15 3.62 15.27
N GLN A 178 3.39 2.67 14.75
CA GLN A 178 3.07 1.42 15.47
C GLN A 178 4.05 0.29 15.17
N ARG A 179 4.87 0.44 14.12
CA ARG A 179 5.83 -0.56 13.63
C ARG A 179 7.10 0.10 13.11
N ARG A 180 8.23 -0.59 13.29
CA ARG A 180 9.46 -0.37 12.53
C ARG A 180 9.37 -1.19 11.25
N LEU A 181 9.62 -0.55 10.12
CA LEU A 181 9.47 -1.15 8.80
C LEU A 181 10.82 -1.51 8.19
N LEU A 182 10.84 -2.62 7.47
CA LEU A 182 11.86 -2.93 6.47
C LEU A 182 11.14 -3.42 5.21
N MET A 183 11.55 -2.89 4.08
CA MET A 183 11.19 -3.38 2.76
C MET A 183 12.46 -3.73 2.00
N LEU A 184 12.41 -4.83 1.26
CA LEU A 184 13.53 -5.35 0.47
C LEU A 184 12.99 -6.00 -0.81
N THR A 185 13.57 -5.66 -1.95
CA THR A 185 13.30 -6.31 -3.24
C THR A 185 14.50 -7.17 -3.64
N VAL A 186 14.23 -8.40 -4.05
CA VAL A 186 15.24 -9.45 -4.26
C VAL A 186 14.88 -10.33 -5.45
N ALA A 187 15.90 -10.99 -6.00
CA ALA A 187 15.79 -11.92 -7.12
C ALA A 187 16.24 -13.34 -6.69
N GLY A 188 16.24 -14.29 -7.64
CA GLY A 188 16.77 -15.64 -7.43
C GLY A 188 15.74 -16.72 -7.12
N LEU A 189 14.49 -16.34 -6.83
CA LEU A 189 13.38 -17.25 -6.63
C LEU A 189 12.40 -17.14 -7.81
N GLY A 190 11.94 -18.28 -8.33
CA GLY A 190 10.93 -18.32 -9.39
C GLY A 190 9.54 -17.90 -8.89
N HIS A 191 8.55 -17.94 -9.78
CA HIS A 191 7.13 -17.69 -9.47
C HIS A 191 6.26 -18.91 -9.73
N GLY A 192 6.89 -20.09 -9.79
CA GLY A 192 6.24 -21.37 -10.09
C GLY A 192 5.40 -21.89 -8.91
N PRO A 193 4.58 -22.92 -9.17
CA PRO A 193 3.75 -23.56 -8.15
C PRO A 193 4.55 -24.32 -7.08
N ASP A 194 5.84 -24.55 -7.30
CA ASP A 194 6.78 -25.15 -6.36
C ASP A 194 7.24 -24.18 -5.26
N VAL A 195 7.26 -22.88 -5.56
CA VAL A 195 7.64 -21.84 -4.60
C VAL A 195 6.53 -21.66 -3.57
N PHE A 196 6.85 -21.69 -2.28
CA PHE A 196 5.85 -21.67 -1.19
C PHE A 196 4.79 -22.78 -1.26
N ALA A 197 5.04 -23.90 -1.95
CA ALA A 197 4.06 -24.99 -2.10
C ALA A 197 3.63 -25.65 -0.77
N HIS A 198 4.45 -25.56 0.28
CA HIS A 198 4.12 -26.03 1.64
C HIS A 198 3.05 -25.18 2.33
N ARG A 199 2.77 -23.99 1.80
CA ARG A 199 1.73 -23.08 2.31
C ARG A 199 0.36 -23.34 1.69
N GLY A 200 0.33 -23.85 0.47
CA GLY A 200 -0.90 -24.19 -0.24
C GLY A 200 -0.65 -24.50 -1.71
N PRO A 201 -1.65 -25.07 -2.41
CA PRO A 201 -1.50 -25.55 -3.79
C PRO A 201 -1.28 -24.42 -4.81
N ALA A 202 -1.59 -23.16 -4.46
CA ALA A 202 -1.36 -22.01 -5.32
C ALA A 202 0.13 -21.61 -5.44
N GLY A 203 0.98 -22.03 -4.48
CA GLY A 203 2.42 -21.78 -4.47
C GLY A 203 2.76 -20.30 -4.67
N GLY A 204 3.67 -20.01 -5.61
CA GLY A 204 4.21 -18.68 -5.86
C GLY A 204 3.21 -17.65 -6.37
N ARG A 205 1.97 -18.05 -6.65
CA ARG A 205 0.86 -17.13 -6.97
C ARG A 205 0.21 -16.52 -5.73
N HIS A 206 0.35 -17.14 -4.56
CA HIS A 206 -0.15 -16.56 -3.31
C HIS A 206 0.96 -15.83 -2.60
N SER A 207 0.64 -14.63 -2.12
CA SER A 207 1.56 -13.91 -1.26
C SER A 207 1.57 -14.60 0.11
N ALA A 208 2.75 -14.74 0.71
CA ALA A 208 2.88 -15.35 2.03
C ALA A 208 2.84 -14.26 3.10
N PHE A 209 1.96 -14.40 4.10
CA PHE A 209 1.85 -13.49 5.23
C PHE A 209 2.01 -14.26 6.53
N SER A 210 2.94 -13.81 7.38
CA SER A 210 3.25 -14.44 8.66
C SER A 210 3.12 -13.44 9.79
N PHE A 211 2.49 -13.87 10.88
CA PHE A 211 2.31 -13.09 12.10
C PHE A 211 3.00 -13.82 13.24
N ILE A 212 3.94 -13.15 13.89
CA ILE A 212 4.61 -13.63 15.09
C ILE A 212 4.22 -12.66 16.21
N THR A 213 3.27 -13.03 17.06
CA THR A 213 2.50 -12.06 17.88
C THR A 213 3.37 -11.20 18.81
N ASP A 214 4.55 -11.64 19.21
CA ASP A 214 5.50 -10.88 20.04
C ASP A 214 6.59 -10.14 19.23
N GLN A 215 6.73 -10.42 17.93
CA GLN A 215 7.78 -9.84 17.09
C GLN A 215 7.30 -8.88 16.02
N GLY A 216 6.20 -9.21 15.33
CA GLY A 216 5.74 -8.46 14.19
C GLY A 216 5.17 -9.32 13.06
N GLU A 217 5.02 -8.68 11.91
CA GLU A 217 4.40 -9.25 10.72
C GLU A 217 5.39 -9.27 9.54
N ALA A 218 5.30 -10.28 8.68
CA ALA A 218 6.23 -10.50 7.57
C ALA A 218 5.47 -10.97 6.32
N TRP A 219 5.64 -10.26 5.21
CA TRP A 219 4.95 -10.48 3.95
C TRP A 219 5.95 -10.69 2.81
N TRP A 220 5.69 -11.70 1.98
CA TRP A 220 6.36 -11.94 0.71
C TRP A 220 5.34 -11.92 -0.41
N GLY A 221 5.68 -11.29 -1.54
CA GLY A 221 4.88 -11.42 -2.74
C GLY A 221 5.63 -11.15 -4.04
N PRO A 222 5.05 -11.58 -5.17
CA PRO A 222 5.58 -11.31 -6.49
C PRO A 222 5.70 -9.80 -6.74
N TYR A 223 6.75 -9.38 -7.46
CA TYR A 223 7.04 -7.97 -7.72
C TYR A 223 7.66 -7.78 -9.11
N LEU A 224 7.29 -6.69 -9.79
CA LEU A 224 7.95 -6.28 -11.03
C LEU A 224 8.94 -5.14 -10.74
N HIS A 225 10.22 -5.46 -10.67
CA HIS A 225 11.30 -4.51 -10.43
C HIS A 225 11.60 -3.67 -11.68
N LYS A 226 12.06 -2.43 -11.49
CA LYS A 226 12.27 -1.45 -12.57
C LYS A 226 13.25 -1.88 -13.66
N ASP A 227 14.26 -2.70 -13.34
CA ASP A 227 15.30 -3.18 -14.29
C ASP A 227 15.33 -4.71 -14.39
N ALA A 228 15.54 -5.39 -13.26
CA ALA A 228 15.57 -6.85 -13.17
C ALA A 228 14.30 -7.59 -13.63
N GLY A 229 13.15 -6.92 -13.75
CA GLY A 229 11.89 -7.54 -14.15
C GLY A 229 11.25 -8.36 -13.02
N PRO A 230 10.65 -9.53 -13.31
CA PRO A 230 10.02 -10.39 -12.31
C PRO A 230 10.97 -10.73 -11.14
N SER A 231 10.51 -10.44 -9.93
CA SER A 231 11.27 -10.48 -8.68
C SER A 231 10.34 -10.72 -7.50
N TRP A 232 10.85 -10.59 -6.27
CA TRP A 232 10.09 -10.73 -5.02
C TRP A 232 10.28 -9.52 -4.13
N SER A 233 9.21 -9.11 -3.46
CA SER A 233 9.27 -8.07 -2.42
C SER A 233 8.99 -8.68 -1.05
N PHE A 234 9.83 -8.32 -0.09
CA PHE A 234 9.66 -8.56 1.33
C PHE A 234 9.25 -7.29 2.03
N LEU A 235 8.22 -7.37 2.86
CA LEU A 235 7.85 -6.32 3.79
C LEU A 235 7.74 -6.90 5.19
N THR A 236 8.21 -6.14 6.17
CA THR A 236 8.04 -6.51 7.57
C THR A 236 7.72 -5.31 8.43
N TRP A 237 6.93 -5.60 9.46
CA TRP A 237 6.40 -4.69 10.45
C TRP A 237 6.84 -5.19 11.81
N ALA A 238 7.99 -4.75 12.29
CA ALA A 238 8.48 -5.14 13.60
C ALA A 238 7.75 -4.37 14.71
N LYS A 239 7.28 -5.10 15.73
CA LYS A 239 6.66 -4.54 16.93
C LYS A 239 7.68 -3.74 17.77
N PRO A 240 7.27 -2.62 18.38
CA PRO A 240 8.13 -1.90 19.31
C PRO A 240 8.64 -2.80 20.45
N GLY A 241 9.92 -2.70 20.76
CA GLY A 241 10.61 -3.48 21.79
C GLY A 241 10.98 -4.91 21.37
N SER A 242 10.57 -5.36 20.18
CA SER A 242 10.83 -6.72 19.73
C SER A 242 12.29 -6.94 19.32
N ASP A 243 12.66 -8.20 19.15
CA ASP A 243 13.98 -8.54 18.61
C ASP A 243 14.10 -8.15 17.13
N TRP A 244 13.00 -8.27 16.37
CA TRP A 244 12.94 -7.82 14.99
C TRP A 244 13.22 -6.33 14.87
N GLU A 245 12.64 -5.48 15.73
CA GLU A 245 12.88 -4.04 15.70
C GLU A 245 14.37 -3.72 15.91
N ARG A 246 15.01 -4.38 16.88
CA ARG A 246 16.45 -4.19 17.15
C ARG A 246 17.29 -4.57 15.94
N ARG A 247 17.02 -5.73 15.32
CA ARG A 247 17.76 -6.21 14.14
C ARG A 247 17.57 -5.29 12.94
N TYR A 248 16.33 -4.92 12.62
CA TYR A 248 16.04 -4.04 11.47
C TYR A 248 16.54 -2.60 11.66
N SER A 249 16.75 -2.16 12.90
CA SER A 249 17.37 -0.86 13.17
C SER A 249 18.84 -0.77 12.78
N ALA A 250 19.52 -1.90 12.62
CA ALA A 250 20.93 -1.99 12.22
C ALA A 250 21.13 -2.20 10.71
N VAL A 251 20.06 -2.33 9.94
CA VAL A 251 20.12 -2.53 8.48
C VAL A 251 20.52 -1.22 7.79
N ASP A 252 21.50 -1.31 6.89
CA ASP A 252 22.16 -0.19 6.22
C ASP A 252 22.42 -0.41 4.72
N SER A 253 22.04 -1.57 4.18
CA SER A 253 22.20 -1.95 2.77
C SER A 253 21.24 -3.08 2.39
N ALA A 254 21.04 -3.32 1.09
CA ALA A 254 20.26 -4.47 0.61
C ALA A 254 20.86 -5.81 1.07
N ALA A 255 22.19 -5.90 1.14
CA ALA A 255 22.89 -7.10 1.61
C ALA A 255 22.66 -7.34 3.11
N SER A 256 22.81 -6.30 3.95
CA SER A 256 22.53 -6.43 5.39
C SER A 256 21.04 -6.66 5.67
N ALA A 257 20.14 -6.11 4.83
CA ALA A 257 18.71 -6.41 4.85
C ALA A 257 18.45 -7.90 4.58
N LEU A 258 18.95 -8.46 3.47
CA LEU A 258 18.74 -9.87 3.12
C LEU A 258 19.32 -10.81 4.18
N GLN A 259 20.51 -10.51 4.70
CA GLN A 259 21.10 -11.28 5.80
C GLN A 259 20.20 -11.27 7.04
N THR A 260 19.72 -10.08 7.44
CA THR A 260 18.84 -9.94 8.60
C THR A 260 17.51 -10.67 8.40
N VAL A 261 16.93 -10.59 7.20
CA VAL A 261 15.72 -11.33 6.82
C VAL A 261 15.95 -12.83 6.91
N THR A 262 17.08 -13.33 6.42
CA THR A 262 17.46 -14.75 6.51
C THR A 262 17.59 -15.22 7.95
N ASP A 263 18.21 -14.41 8.81
CA ASP A 263 18.39 -14.74 10.23
C ASP A 263 17.06 -14.75 10.99
N VAL A 264 16.15 -13.80 10.68
CA VAL A 264 14.77 -13.82 11.20
C VAL A 264 14.03 -15.07 10.74
N HIS A 265 14.13 -15.46 9.47
CA HIS A 265 13.47 -16.68 9.00
C HIS A 265 14.03 -17.93 9.67
N ARG A 266 15.34 -18.01 9.91
CA ARG A 266 15.94 -19.16 10.59
C ARG A 266 15.40 -19.39 12.00
N GLU A 267 15.03 -18.31 12.69
CA GLU A 267 14.63 -18.36 14.10
C GLU A 267 13.12 -18.32 14.32
N TYR A 268 12.39 -17.58 13.49
CA TYR A 268 10.98 -17.26 13.71
C TYR A 268 10.04 -17.84 12.64
N ILE A 269 10.53 -18.08 11.43
CA ILE A 269 9.74 -18.44 10.24
C ILE A 269 10.45 -19.57 9.48
N ASP A 270 10.87 -20.61 10.22
CA ASP A 270 11.74 -21.69 9.71
C ASP A 270 11.12 -22.46 8.55
N TRP A 271 9.79 -22.41 8.45
CA TRP A 271 9.02 -23.07 7.40
C TRP A 271 9.18 -22.46 6.01
N ASP A 272 9.60 -21.20 5.87
CA ASP A 272 9.89 -20.54 4.57
C ASP A 272 11.40 -20.40 4.33
N LEU A 273 12.24 -20.94 5.22
CA LEU A 273 13.68 -20.72 5.15
C LEU A 273 14.31 -21.17 3.80
N PRO A 274 13.92 -22.31 3.20
CA PRO A 274 14.46 -22.73 1.89
C PRO A 274 14.24 -21.72 0.75
N GLU A 275 13.08 -21.08 0.69
CA GLU A 275 12.79 -20.00 -0.26
C GLU A 275 13.76 -18.83 -0.03
N VAL A 276 13.90 -18.40 1.23
CA VAL A 276 14.73 -17.24 1.59
C VAL A 276 16.21 -17.49 1.31
N LEU A 277 16.71 -18.71 1.51
CA LEU A 277 18.09 -19.09 1.20
C LEU A 277 18.41 -19.10 -0.30
N SER A 278 17.39 -19.07 -1.16
CA SER A 278 17.55 -19.03 -2.63
C SER A 278 17.61 -17.60 -3.17
N LEU A 279 17.30 -16.59 -2.35
CA LEU A 279 17.24 -15.19 -2.74
C LEU A 279 18.63 -14.55 -2.84
N ASN A 280 18.74 -13.56 -3.72
CA ASN A 280 19.92 -12.73 -3.91
C ASN A 280 19.51 -11.27 -4.03
N VAL A 281 20.40 -10.36 -3.64
CA VAL A 281 20.22 -8.92 -3.88
C VAL A 281 20.26 -8.61 -5.38
N ILE A 282 19.60 -7.54 -5.79
CA ILE A 282 19.68 -7.00 -7.14
C ILE A 282 20.86 -6.02 -7.16
N GLU A 283 22.04 -6.49 -7.57
CA GLU A 283 23.30 -5.73 -7.48
C GLU A 283 23.28 -4.42 -8.27
N GLU A 284 22.52 -4.37 -9.36
CA GLU A 284 22.39 -3.19 -10.21
C GLU A 284 21.55 -2.07 -9.57
N ASP A 285 20.81 -2.35 -8.49
CA ASP A 285 19.97 -1.38 -7.79
C ASP A 285 20.25 -1.35 -6.28
N PRO A 286 21.15 -0.47 -5.81
CA PRO A 286 21.44 -0.33 -4.38
C PRO A 286 20.27 0.25 -3.57
N HIS A 287 19.22 0.71 -4.24
CA HIS A 287 18.04 1.34 -3.67
C HIS A 287 16.81 0.41 -3.59
N SER A 288 17.00 -0.89 -3.86
CA SER A 288 15.99 -1.95 -3.69
C SER A 288 15.65 -2.30 -2.24
N TRP A 289 15.82 -1.37 -1.30
CA TRP A 289 15.48 -1.56 0.12
C TRP A 289 15.21 -0.22 0.80
N ILE A 290 14.44 -0.25 1.88
CA ILE A 290 14.24 0.90 2.77
C ILE A 290 13.86 0.43 4.17
N THR A 291 14.37 1.13 5.20
CA THR A 291 13.87 1.03 6.57
C THR A 291 13.27 2.35 7.03
N GLY A 292 12.29 2.30 7.91
CA GLY A 292 11.66 3.49 8.45
C GLY A 292 10.50 3.17 9.36
N ALA A 293 9.59 4.12 9.50
CA ALA A 293 8.35 3.96 10.24
C ALA A 293 7.32 4.94 9.67
N VAL A 294 6.03 4.62 9.79
CA VAL A 294 4.93 5.48 9.33
C VAL A 294 3.90 5.61 10.46
N THR A 295 3.54 6.85 10.79
CA THR A 295 2.36 7.13 11.62
C THR A 295 1.16 7.27 10.70
N GLN A 296 0.17 6.39 10.87
CA GLN A 296 -1.11 6.56 10.18
C GLN A 296 -1.82 7.81 10.70
N LEU A 297 -2.25 8.69 9.78
CA LEU A 297 -2.93 9.94 10.10
C LEU A 297 -3.78 10.46 8.93
N VAL A 298 -4.69 11.37 9.25
CA VAL A 298 -5.46 12.16 8.27
C VAL A 298 -5.08 13.62 8.41
N ARG A 299 -4.84 14.30 7.29
CA ARG A 299 -4.73 15.76 7.25
C ARG A 299 -5.99 16.35 6.65
N HIS A 300 -6.22 17.63 6.89
CA HIS A 300 -7.20 18.38 6.12
C HIS A 300 -6.83 18.32 4.63
N GLY A 301 -7.79 17.97 3.78
CA GLY A 301 -7.54 17.83 2.35
C GLY A 301 -7.22 19.12 1.61
N VAL A 302 -7.45 20.28 2.24
CA VAL A 302 -7.21 21.61 1.66
C VAL A 302 -6.40 22.45 2.64
N GLY A 303 -5.41 23.15 2.11
CA GLY A 303 -4.63 24.16 2.80
C GLY A 303 -4.65 25.48 2.03
N HIS A 304 -4.02 26.50 2.61
CA HIS A 304 -3.94 27.83 2.01
C HIS A 304 -2.50 28.32 2.03
N THR A 305 -2.09 28.95 0.93
CA THR A 305 -0.82 29.64 0.84
C THR A 305 -0.86 30.98 1.60
N ALA A 306 0.28 31.69 1.69
CA ALA A 306 0.36 32.96 2.43
C ALA A 306 -0.59 34.04 1.90
N SER A 307 -0.84 34.06 0.58
CA SER A 307 -1.78 34.97 -0.10
C SER A 307 -3.22 34.43 -0.12
N GLY A 308 -3.48 33.28 0.50
CA GLY A 308 -4.82 32.69 0.63
C GLY A 308 -5.27 31.84 -0.57
N HIS A 309 -4.37 31.45 -1.47
CA HIS A 309 -4.72 30.56 -2.57
C HIS A 309 -4.97 29.14 -2.04
N PRO A 310 -6.08 28.49 -2.42
CA PRO A 310 -6.37 27.13 -1.98
C PRO A 310 -5.48 26.11 -2.71
N VAL A 311 -4.95 25.16 -1.96
CA VAL A 311 -4.17 24.02 -2.48
C VAL A 311 -4.74 22.72 -1.90
N ALA A 312 -4.75 21.64 -2.68
CA ALA A 312 -5.28 20.35 -2.23
C ALA A 312 -4.20 19.30 -2.00
N ALA A 313 -4.31 18.55 -0.92
CA ALA A 313 -3.43 17.43 -0.62
C ALA A 313 -3.84 16.18 -1.43
N LEU A 314 -2.84 15.45 -1.92
CA LEU A 314 -3.05 14.24 -2.72
C LEU A 314 -2.14 13.09 -2.24
N GLY A 315 -2.69 11.88 -2.17
CA GLY A 315 -1.98 10.67 -1.71
C GLY A 315 -1.57 10.75 -0.24
N ASP A 316 -0.35 10.29 0.07
CA ASP A 316 0.22 10.28 1.44
C ASP A 316 0.34 11.67 2.07
N THR A 317 0.29 12.74 1.25
CA THR A 317 0.14 14.11 1.78
C THR A 317 -1.20 14.25 2.50
N ALA A 318 -2.28 13.70 1.96
CA ALA A 318 -3.63 13.84 2.50
C ALA A 318 -3.91 12.81 3.61
N VAL A 319 -3.67 11.53 3.33
CA VAL A 319 -3.90 10.43 4.27
C VAL A 319 -2.71 9.49 4.22
N ALA A 320 -2.03 9.33 5.35
CA ALA A 320 -0.93 8.37 5.48
C ALA A 320 -1.44 7.12 6.20
N TYR A 321 -1.04 5.96 5.71
CA TYR A 321 -1.38 4.67 6.29
C TYR A 321 -0.11 3.96 6.75
N ASP A 322 -0.20 3.16 7.82
CA ASP A 322 0.75 2.08 8.00
C ASP A 322 0.62 1.11 6.79
N PRO A 323 1.73 0.64 6.20
CA PRO A 323 1.66 -0.16 4.98
C PRO A 323 1.12 -1.58 5.17
N ILE A 324 0.80 -2.04 6.39
CA ILE A 324 0.40 -3.43 6.68
C ILE A 324 -0.78 -3.94 5.85
N ALA A 325 -1.72 -3.05 5.51
CA ALA A 325 -2.87 -3.38 4.68
C ALA A 325 -2.73 -2.90 3.22
N GLY A 326 -1.55 -2.43 2.80
CA GLY A 326 -1.29 -2.01 1.41
C GLY A 326 -2.11 -0.81 0.92
N GLN A 327 -2.55 0.08 1.82
CA GLN A 327 -3.55 1.11 1.50
C GLN A 327 -2.99 2.41 0.90
N GLY A 328 -1.71 2.75 1.14
CA GLY A 328 -1.14 4.05 0.71
C GLY A 328 -1.18 4.29 -0.81
N ALA A 329 -0.54 3.41 -1.58
CA ALA A 329 -0.52 3.53 -3.05
C ALA A 329 -1.94 3.45 -3.64
N GLN A 330 -2.77 2.53 -3.15
CA GLN A 330 -4.14 2.35 -3.61
C GLN A 330 -4.99 3.60 -3.35
N GLY A 331 -4.97 4.11 -2.12
CA GLY A 331 -5.71 5.31 -1.73
C GLY A 331 -5.29 6.53 -2.54
N GLY A 332 -3.99 6.71 -2.79
CA GLY A 332 -3.49 7.79 -3.64
C GLY A 332 -3.99 7.71 -5.09
N LEU A 333 -3.97 6.52 -5.69
CA LEU A 333 -4.44 6.31 -7.08
C LEU A 333 -5.96 6.52 -7.19
N VAL A 334 -6.73 6.00 -6.24
CA VAL A 334 -8.20 6.19 -6.17
C VAL A 334 -8.54 7.67 -5.97
N GLN A 335 -7.85 8.36 -5.05
CA GLN A 335 -8.03 9.80 -4.84
C GLN A 335 -7.71 10.61 -6.10
N ALA A 336 -6.59 10.30 -6.77
CA ALA A 336 -6.17 10.98 -7.98
C ALA A 336 -7.22 10.82 -9.09
N ALA A 337 -7.64 9.60 -9.40
CA ALA A 337 -8.64 9.35 -10.44
C ALA A 337 -9.97 10.06 -10.12
N ALA A 338 -10.46 9.95 -8.89
CA ALA A 338 -11.70 10.62 -8.48
C ALA A 338 -11.61 12.14 -8.62
N LEU A 339 -10.50 12.74 -8.20
CA LEU A 339 -10.29 14.19 -8.30
C LEU A 339 -10.17 14.65 -9.76
N VAL A 340 -9.45 13.91 -10.61
CA VAL A 340 -9.31 14.22 -12.04
C VAL A 340 -10.67 14.20 -12.73
N HIS A 341 -11.45 13.13 -12.56
CA HIS A 341 -12.77 13.01 -13.18
C HIS A 341 -13.71 14.13 -12.73
N LYS A 342 -13.67 14.47 -11.44
CA LYS A 342 -14.42 15.62 -10.91
C LYS A 342 -13.96 16.94 -11.50
N ALA A 343 -12.65 17.17 -11.56
CA ALA A 343 -12.09 18.42 -12.10
C ALA A 343 -12.46 18.60 -13.58
N ALA A 344 -12.42 17.53 -14.36
CA ALA A 344 -12.78 17.52 -15.78
C ALA A 344 -14.28 17.81 -16.03
N ALA A 345 -15.15 17.47 -15.07
CA ALA A 345 -16.59 17.70 -15.15
C ALA A 345 -17.03 19.04 -14.52
N HIS A 346 -16.13 19.75 -13.82
CA HIS A 346 -16.47 20.94 -13.05
C HIS A 346 -16.36 22.23 -13.86
N ASP A 347 -17.49 22.95 -13.96
CA ASP A 347 -17.54 24.31 -14.48
C ASP A 347 -17.45 25.31 -13.31
N GLY A 348 -16.38 26.10 -13.25
CA GLY A 348 -16.17 27.11 -12.20
C GLY A 348 -14.83 26.97 -11.47
N PRO A 349 -14.54 27.85 -10.49
CA PRO A 349 -13.28 27.85 -9.76
C PRO A 349 -13.11 26.58 -8.92
N PHE A 350 -11.86 26.17 -8.72
CA PHE A 350 -11.50 25.12 -7.74
C PHE A 350 -11.25 25.75 -6.38
N ASP A 351 -12.30 26.35 -5.82
CA ASP A 351 -12.21 27.03 -4.53
C ASP A 351 -12.11 26.03 -3.35
N THR A 352 -11.92 26.57 -2.15
CA THR A 352 -11.84 25.78 -0.92
C THR A 352 -13.07 24.89 -0.74
N ALA A 353 -14.28 25.38 -1.02
CA ALA A 353 -15.49 24.60 -0.80
C ALA A 353 -15.55 23.39 -1.73
N TRP A 354 -15.19 23.56 -3.01
CA TRP A 354 -15.14 22.48 -3.97
C TRP A 354 -14.06 21.45 -3.62
N LEU A 355 -12.84 21.90 -3.29
CA LEU A 355 -11.73 21.00 -2.94
C LEU A 355 -12.02 20.23 -1.64
N THR A 356 -12.62 20.89 -0.64
CA THR A 356 -13.06 20.23 0.59
C THR A 356 -14.12 19.18 0.28
N ALA A 357 -15.15 19.50 -0.50
CA ALA A 357 -16.17 18.52 -0.88
C ALA A 357 -15.58 17.33 -1.67
N ALA A 358 -14.59 17.56 -2.52
CA ALA A 358 -13.89 16.49 -3.23
C ALA A 358 -13.12 15.56 -2.27
N PHE A 359 -12.42 16.13 -1.28
CA PHE A 359 -11.70 15.36 -0.27
C PHE A 359 -12.63 14.60 0.66
N GLU A 360 -13.69 15.22 1.18
CA GLU A 360 -14.64 14.57 2.09
C GLU A 360 -15.33 13.38 1.41
N GLU A 361 -15.67 13.49 0.13
CA GLU A 361 -16.22 12.37 -0.64
C GLU A 361 -15.23 11.21 -0.80
N PHE A 362 -13.94 11.50 -1.04
CA PHE A 362 -12.90 10.47 -1.05
C PHE A 362 -12.73 9.84 0.34
N TYR A 363 -12.73 10.67 1.39
CA TYR A 363 -12.58 10.21 2.75
C TYR A 363 -13.70 9.24 3.13
N ASP A 364 -14.94 9.62 2.85
CA ASP A 364 -16.13 8.84 3.16
C ASP A 364 -16.25 7.58 2.31
N ARG A 365 -15.87 7.61 1.03
CA ARG A 365 -15.99 6.43 0.17
C ARG A 365 -14.89 5.40 0.41
N ARG A 366 -13.68 5.83 0.75
CA ARG A 366 -12.52 4.93 0.77
C ARG A 366 -11.63 5.10 1.98
N ALA A 367 -11.21 6.32 2.30
CA ALA A 367 -10.10 6.50 3.24
C ALA A 367 -10.44 6.06 4.67
N ARG A 368 -11.63 6.40 5.16
CA ARG A 368 -12.09 6.01 6.51
C ARG A 368 -12.05 4.50 6.72
N ALA A 369 -12.69 3.76 5.83
CA ALA A 369 -12.68 2.31 5.83
C ALA A 369 -11.26 1.73 5.73
N ALA A 370 -10.42 2.29 4.85
CA ALA A 370 -9.03 1.87 4.70
C ALA A 370 -8.23 2.01 6.00
N GLN A 371 -8.45 3.10 6.74
CA GLN A 371 -7.82 3.31 8.04
C GLN A 371 -8.26 2.28 9.08
N LEU A 372 -9.54 1.91 9.10
CA LEU A 372 -10.07 0.89 9.99
C LEU A 372 -9.49 -0.49 9.67
N VAL A 373 -9.41 -0.85 8.39
CA VAL A 373 -8.79 -2.13 7.96
C VAL A 373 -7.30 -2.15 8.30
N THR A 374 -6.57 -1.05 8.09
CA THR A 374 -5.17 -0.97 8.54
C THR A 374 -5.04 -1.19 10.05
N ARG A 375 -5.93 -0.59 10.86
CA ARG A 375 -5.94 -0.78 12.32
C ARG A 375 -6.28 -2.22 12.72
N LEU A 376 -7.21 -2.87 12.02
CA LEU A 376 -7.54 -4.29 12.22
C LEU A 376 -6.30 -5.17 12.07
N TYR A 377 -5.54 -5.00 10.98
CA TYR A 377 -4.32 -5.78 10.75
C TYR A 377 -3.16 -5.42 11.68
N LEU A 378 -3.10 -4.18 12.18
CA LEU A 378 -2.12 -3.78 13.21
C LEU A 378 -2.39 -4.43 14.58
N GLY A 379 -3.57 -5.01 14.78
CA GLY A 379 -4.03 -5.48 16.09
C GLY A 379 -4.26 -4.31 17.05
N ASP A 380 -4.87 -3.22 16.56
CA ASP A 380 -5.26 -2.06 17.36
C ASP A 380 -6.14 -2.48 18.55
N ASP A 381 -5.89 -1.92 19.73
CA ASP A 381 -6.56 -2.31 20.98
C ASP A 381 -8.10 -2.21 20.90
N GLU A 382 -8.66 -1.33 20.07
CA GLU A 382 -10.11 -1.20 19.92
C GLU A 382 -10.70 -2.24 18.95
N LEU A 383 -9.87 -2.88 18.12
CA LEU A 383 -10.29 -3.77 17.04
C LEU A 383 -9.74 -5.20 17.17
N HIS A 384 -8.85 -5.46 18.13
CA HIS A 384 -8.14 -6.74 18.23
C HIS A 384 -9.10 -7.92 18.39
N ASP A 385 -10.17 -7.77 19.19
CA ASP A 385 -11.18 -8.83 19.36
C ASP A 385 -11.88 -9.18 18.03
N TYR A 386 -12.11 -8.20 17.15
CA TYR A 386 -12.68 -8.45 15.82
C TYR A 386 -11.68 -9.18 14.92
N GLY A 387 -10.40 -8.78 15.01
CA GLY A 387 -9.28 -9.45 14.34
C GLY A 387 -9.18 -10.92 14.74
N ASP A 388 -9.25 -11.22 16.03
CA ASP A 388 -9.18 -12.58 16.56
C ASP A 388 -10.33 -13.44 16.02
N LEU A 389 -11.56 -12.91 16.02
CA LEU A 389 -12.72 -13.58 15.44
C LEU A 389 -12.54 -13.82 13.93
N PHE A 390 -12.04 -12.84 13.19
CA PHE A 390 -11.87 -12.94 11.74
C PHE A 390 -10.77 -13.94 11.36
N PHE A 391 -9.62 -13.91 12.04
CA PHE A 391 -8.56 -14.87 11.77
C PHE A 391 -8.94 -16.30 12.19
N ALA A 392 -9.68 -16.47 13.29
CA ALA A 392 -10.23 -17.76 13.68
C ALA A 392 -11.27 -18.28 12.68
N ALA A 393 -12.19 -17.42 12.21
CA ALA A 393 -13.15 -17.79 11.17
C ALA A 393 -12.47 -18.11 9.83
N GLY A 394 -11.47 -17.34 9.43
CA GLY A 394 -10.68 -17.57 8.21
C GLY A 394 -9.89 -18.88 8.26
N HIS A 395 -9.41 -19.28 9.44
CA HIS A 395 -8.79 -20.58 9.64
C HIS A 395 -9.75 -21.75 9.35
N VAL A 396 -11.04 -21.58 9.64
CA VAL A 396 -12.05 -22.65 9.55
C VAL A 396 -12.81 -22.63 8.22
N HIS A 397 -13.00 -21.46 7.60
CA HIS A 397 -13.91 -21.28 6.47
C HIS A 397 -13.26 -20.50 5.33
N GLU A 398 -12.86 -21.21 4.27
CA GLU A 398 -12.17 -20.66 3.09
C GLU A 398 -12.93 -19.51 2.41
N GLY A 399 -14.25 -19.64 2.26
CA GLY A 399 -15.07 -18.57 1.68
C GLY A 399 -15.06 -17.28 2.51
N PHE A 400 -14.89 -17.38 3.84
CA PHE A 400 -14.76 -16.21 4.69
C PHE A 400 -13.33 -15.65 4.60
N ALA A 401 -12.30 -16.51 4.61
CA ALA A 401 -10.92 -16.11 4.42
C ALA A 401 -10.71 -15.32 3.11
N SER A 402 -11.33 -15.76 2.02
CA SER A 402 -11.30 -15.05 0.72
C SER A 402 -11.88 -13.63 0.84
N LYS A 403 -13.05 -13.49 1.48
CA LYS A 403 -13.72 -12.20 1.70
C LYS A 403 -12.98 -11.29 2.68
N LEU A 404 -12.34 -11.85 3.70
CA LEU A 404 -11.49 -11.11 4.63
C LEU A 404 -10.39 -10.36 3.88
N PHE A 405 -9.75 -11.00 2.89
CA PHE A 405 -8.74 -10.34 2.07
C PHE A 405 -9.29 -9.37 1.03
N SER A 406 -10.56 -9.49 0.65
CA SER A 406 -11.23 -8.47 -0.17
C SER A 406 -11.25 -7.10 0.49
N LEU A 407 -11.14 -7.02 1.82
CA LEU A 407 -10.99 -5.75 2.54
C LEU A 407 -9.73 -4.97 2.15
N LEU A 408 -8.72 -5.63 1.58
CA LEU A 408 -7.53 -4.97 1.04
C LEU A 408 -7.83 -4.21 -0.25
N ASP A 409 -8.78 -4.70 -1.06
CA ASP A 409 -9.31 -4.05 -2.26
C ASP A 409 -10.41 -3.02 -1.92
N ASP A 410 -11.51 -3.51 -1.35
CA ASP A 410 -12.67 -2.73 -0.91
C ASP A 410 -12.83 -2.84 0.61
N PRO A 411 -12.31 -1.88 1.39
CA PRO A 411 -12.42 -1.91 2.84
C PRO A 411 -13.81 -1.49 3.34
N LYS A 412 -14.68 -0.92 2.49
CA LYS A 412 -15.92 -0.26 2.90
C LYS A 412 -16.83 -1.13 3.77
N PRO A 413 -16.98 -2.45 3.52
CA PRO A 413 -17.80 -3.30 4.37
C PRO A 413 -17.40 -3.30 5.85
N PHE A 414 -16.11 -3.11 6.16
CA PHE A 414 -15.62 -3.15 7.52
C PHE A 414 -16.10 -1.99 8.41
N GLU A 415 -16.55 -0.87 7.83
CA GLU A 415 -17.11 0.26 8.60
C GLU A 415 -18.35 -0.12 9.44
N LYS A 416 -19.04 -1.20 9.08
CA LYS A 416 -20.20 -1.70 9.83
C LYS A 416 -19.80 -2.36 11.16
N VAL A 417 -18.54 -2.80 11.27
CA VAL A 417 -18.04 -3.58 12.42
C VAL A 417 -17.72 -2.62 13.56
N THR A 418 -18.69 -2.46 14.46
CA THR A 418 -18.64 -1.55 15.61
C THR A 418 -18.82 -2.27 16.95
N SER A 419 -19.00 -3.58 16.91
CA SER A 419 -19.20 -4.47 18.06
C SER A 419 -18.84 -5.91 17.70
N ILE A 420 -18.74 -6.78 18.71
CA ILE A 420 -18.53 -8.22 18.52
C ILE A 420 -19.70 -8.84 17.76
N GLU A 421 -20.92 -8.40 18.06
CA GLU A 421 -22.13 -8.83 17.36
C GLU A 421 -22.07 -8.45 15.89
N ALA A 422 -21.69 -7.21 15.56
CA ALA A 422 -21.52 -6.77 14.17
C ALA A 422 -20.40 -7.53 13.44
N ALA A 423 -19.31 -7.89 14.13
CA ALA A 423 -18.25 -8.73 13.57
C ALA A 423 -18.78 -10.14 13.23
N LYS A 424 -19.55 -10.76 14.14
CA LYS A 424 -20.20 -12.06 13.91
C LYS A 424 -21.26 -12.01 12.82
N GLU A 425 -22.00 -10.91 12.71
CA GLU A 425 -22.95 -10.69 11.61
C GLU A 425 -22.22 -10.67 10.27
N LEU A 426 -21.08 -9.97 10.16
CA LEU A 426 -20.28 -9.93 8.94
C LEU A 426 -19.69 -11.31 8.60
N ILE A 427 -19.19 -12.05 9.59
CA ILE A 427 -18.75 -13.45 9.41
C ILE A 427 -19.91 -14.28 8.85
N THR A 428 -21.09 -14.18 9.44
CA THR A 428 -22.27 -14.95 9.05
C THR A 428 -22.71 -14.62 7.62
N GLU A 429 -22.75 -13.32 7.28
CA GLU A 429 -23.11 -12.83 5.95
C GLU A 429 -22.18 -13.39 4.87
N TRP A 430 -20.86 -13.32 5.11
CA TRP A 430 -19.86 -13.69 4.12
C TRP A 430 -19.61 -15.19 4.02
N ALA A 431 -19.69 -15.90 5.13
CA ALA A 431 -19.55 -17.36 5.12
C ALA A 431 -20.82 -18.06 4.60
N GLY A 432 -21.99 -17.43 4.73
CA GLY A 432 -23.28 -18.09 4.49
C GLY A 432 -23.63 -19.13 5.56
N GLU A 433 -22.96 -19.07 6.71
CA GLU A 433 -23.09 -19.99 7.85
C GLU A 433 -22.99 -19.20 9.17
N PRO A 434 -23.76 -19.52 10.24
CA PRO A 434 -23.69 -18.82 11.51
C PRO A 434 -22.26 -18.75 12.09
N ALA A 435 -21.81 -17.56 12.46
CA ALA A 435 -20.46 -17.33 12.97
C ALA A 435 -20.11 -18.21 14.18
N ASP A 436 -21.04 -18.38 15.12
CA ASP A 436 -20.80 -19.23 16.31
C ASP A 436 -20.53 -20.70 15.91
N ALA A 437 -21.22 -21.22 14.89
CA ALA A 437 -21.01 -22.59 14.41
C ALA A 437 -19.65 -22.76 13.71
N ILE A 438 -19.15 -21.70 13.05
CA ILE A 438 -17.80 -21.68 12.45
C ILE A 438 -16.76 -21.64 13.57
N LEU A 439 -16.92 -20.72 14.52
CA LEU A 439 -15.95 -20.48 15.60
C LEU A 439 -15.87 -21.68 16.57
N GLU A 440 -16.97 -22.40 16.81
CA GLU A 440 -16.98 -23.64 17.60
C GLU A 440 -16.12 -24.76 17.00
N ARG A 441 -15.86 -24.72 15.67
CA ARG A 441 -14.99 -25.68 15.00
C ARG A 441 -13.51 -25.28 15.01
N PHE A 442 -13.17 -24.13 15.59
CA PHE A 442 -11.78 -23.70 15.68
C PHE A 442 -10.95 -24.71 16.46
N SER A 443 -9.82 -25.10 15.87
CA SER A 443 -8.76 -25.86 16.51
C SER A 443 -7.43 -25.32 16.03
N PRO A 444 -6.39 -25.19 16.88
CA PRO A 444 -5.09 -24.71 16.42
C PRO A 444 -4.55 -25.54 15.25
N ALA A 445 -3.92 -24.87 14.29
CA ALA A 445 -3.32 -25.50 13.11
C ALA A 445 -2.32 -26.62 13.45
N GLY A 446 -1.68 -26.53 14.62
CA GLY A 446 -0.58 -27.42 15.00
C GLY A 446 0.67 -27.09 14.19
N ARG A 447 1.55 -28.07 13.98
CA ARG A 447 2.81 -27.83 13.28
C ARG A 447 2.56 -27.63 11.77
N PHE A 448 2.82 -26.42 11.27
CA PHE A 448 2.84 -26.07 9.86
C PHE A 448 3.81 -26.96 9.07
N ALA A 449 3.51 -27.18 7.80
CA ALA A 449 4.48 -27.79 6.89
C ALA A 449 5.68 -26.85 6.67
N ARG A 450 6.90 -27.40 6.67
CA ARG A 450 8.14 -26.70 6.31
C ARG A 450 8.40 -26.91 4.82
N SER A 451 8.94 -25.91 4.14
CA SER A 451 9.32 -26.05 2.74
C SER A 451 10.35 -27.16 2.56
N GLY A 452 10.18 -27.91 1.47
CA GLY A 452 11.17 -28.87 0.96
C GLY A 452 11.89 -28.36 -0.27
N LEU A 453 11.75 -27.07 -0.63
CA LEU A 453 12.34 -26.50 -1.83
C LEU A 453 13.85 -26.73 -1.84
N VAL A 454 14.33 -27.41 -2.86
CA VAL A 454 15.75 -27.66 -3.06
C VAL A 454 16.30 -26.53 -3.91
N ARG A 455 17.31 -25.83 -3.41
CA ARG A 455 17.99 -24.77 -4.16
C ARG A 455 18.47 -25.34 -5.50
N ALA A 456 18.05 -24.74 -6.60
CA ALA A 456 18.64 -25.05 -7.91
C ALA A 456 20.15 -24.75 -7.82
N ALA A 457 20.97 -25.72 -8.23
CA ALA A 457 22.42 -25.69 -8.10
C ALA A 457 23.08 -24.56 -8.91
#